data_AF-A0A0G3H1U8-F1
#
_entry.id   AF-A0A0G3H1U8-F1
#
_cell.length_a   1.000
_cell.length_b   1.000
_cell.length_c   1.000
_cell.angle_alpha   90.00
_cell.angle_beta   90.00
_cell.angle_gamma   90.00
#
_symmetry.space_group_name_H-M   'P 1'
#
loop_
_entity.id
_entity.type
_entity.pdbx_description
1 polymer ?
#
loop_
_entity_poly.entity_id
_entity_poly.type
_entity_poly.pdbx_seq_one_letter_code
_entity_poly.pdbx_strand_id
1 'polypeptide(L)' 'MYTLDNAPLTPEQHLQVRNAIASSAVENIHLGEDTVDRMIRIILGECTPEEAKAEVLHKYGITTDAG' A
#
# COMPACT_ATOMS: atom_id res chain seq x y z
N MET A 1 3.12 10.11 6.49
CA MET A 1 3.52 9.24 5.37
C MET A 1 4.60 8.30 5.87
N TYR A 2 4.29 7.03 5.89
CA TYR A 2 5.19 5.95 6.21
C TYR A 2 6.07 5.57 5.01
N THR A 3 7.27 5.16 5.34
CA THR A 3 8.29 4.63 4.45
C THR A 3 8.79 3.33 5.06
N LEU A 4 9.54 2.54 4.29
CA LEU A 4 10.19 1.34 4.84
C LEU A 4 11.16 1.62 5.97
N ASP A 5 11.66 2.85 6.13
CA ASP A 5 12.68 3.18 7.13
C ASP A 5 12.10 3.79 8.41
N ASN A 6 10.94 4.45 8.32
CA ASN A 6 10.33 5.14 9.48
C ASN A 6 9.10 4.42 10.06
N ALA A 7 8.58 3.40 9.38
CA ALA A 7 7.36 2.73 9.81
C ALA A 7 7.61 1.90 11.07
N PRO A 8 6.69 1.92 12.05
CA PRO A 8 6.80 1.13 13.28
C PRO A 8 6.41 -0.34 13.02
N LEU A 9 7.02 -0.97 12.01
CA LEU A 9 6.78 -2.36 11.67
C LEU A 9 7.73 -3.28 12.43
N THR A 10 7.25 -4.49 12.72
CA THR A 10 8.13 -5.56 13.16
C THR A 10 9.06 -6.02 12.01
N PRO A 11 10.18 -6.68 12.29
CA PRO A 11 11.06 -7.22 11.25
C PRO A 11 10.35 -8.13 10.24
N GLU A 12 9.37 -8.93 10.71
CA GLU A 12 8.58 -9.81 9.85
C GLU A 12 7.67 -9.00 8.90
N GLN A 13 7.01 -7.97 9.41
CA GLN A 13 6.18 -7.08 8.60
C GLN A 13 7.01 -6.28 7.58
N HIS A 14 8.21 -5.81 7.96
CA HIS A 14 9.15 -5.20 7.01
C HIS A 14 9.51 -6.17 5.88
N LEU A 15 9.75 -7.44 6.21
CA LEU A 15 10.04 -8.46 5.21
C LEU A 15 8.85 -8.68 4.27
N GLN A 16 7.63 -8.70 4.78
CA GLN A 16 6.41 -8.81 3.95
C GLN A 16 6.29 -7.66 2.95
N VAL A 17 6.49 -6.41 3.38
CA VAL A 17 6.43 -5.25 2.48
C VAL A 17 7.56 -5.31 1.44
N ARG A 18 8.78 -5.66 1.86
CA ARG A 18 9.92 -5.81 0.93
C ARG A 18 9.68 -6.91 -0.10
N ASN A 19 9.11 -8.04 0.31
CA ASN A 19 8.78 -9.14 -0.60
C ASN A 19 7.70 -8.72 -1.61
N ALA A 20 6.69 -7.96 -1.18
CA ALA A 20 5.68 -7.43 -2.09
C ALA A 20 6.29 -6.46 -3.11
N ILE A 21 7.16 -5.54 -2.68
CA ILE A 21 7.88 -4.62 -3.58
C ILE A 21 8.76 -5.40 -4.58
N ALA A 22 9.51 -6.39 -4.09
CA ALA A 22 10.36 -7.22 -4.95
C ALA A 22 9.53 -8.04 -5.95
N SER A 23 8.40 -8.62 -5.51
CA SER A 23 7.49 -9.37 -6.37
C SER A 23 6.92 -8.49 -7.48
N SER A 24 6.46 -7.27 -7.15
CA SER A 24 5.97 -6.33 -8.16
C SER A 24 7.07 -5.89 -9.14
N ALA A 25 8.30 -5.71 -8.66
CA ALA A 25 9.43 -5.36 -9.52
C ALA A 25 9.77 -6.47 -10.53
N VAL A 26 9.61 -7.75 -10.17
CA VAL A 26 9.74 -8.87 -11.11
C VAL A 26 8.72 -8.78 -12.25
N GLU A 27 7.53 -8.25 -11.96
CA GLU A 27 6.48 -7.98 -12.95
C GLU A 27 6.66 -6.64 -13.69
N ASN A 28 7.80 -5.95 -13.51
CA ASN A 28 8.08 -4.59 -13.98
C ASN A 28 7.12 -3.52 -13.43
N ILE A 29 6.39 -3.83 -12.36
CA ILE A 29 5.49 -2.90 -11.67
C ILE A 29 6.28 -2.23 -10.55
N HIS A 30 6.51 -0.92 -10.69
CA HIS A 30 7.17 -0.12 -9.67
C HIS A 30 6.12 0.41 -8.70
N LEU A 31 6.17 -0.05 -7.46
CA LEU A 31 5.31 0.48 -6.40
C LEU A 31 5.86 1.84 -5.95
N GLY A 32 5.11 2.91 -6.22
CA GLY A 32 5.43 4.24 -5.75
C GLY A 32 5.28 4.36 -4.22
N GLU A 33 5.86 5.42 -3.65
CA GLU A 33 5.89 5.66 -2.20
C GLU A 33 4.48 5.72 -1.59
N ASP A 34 3.50 6.28 -2.31
CA ASP A 34 2.09 6.29 -1.91
C ASP A 34 1.50 4.88 -1.73
N THR A 35 1.92 3.91 -2.56
CA THR A 35 1.43 2.53 -2.46
C THR A 35 2.08 1.85 -1.26
N VAL A 36 3.36 2.10 -1.02
CA VAL A 36 4.08 1.59 0.15
C VAL A 36 3.48 2.14 1.45
N ASP A 37 3.21 3.45 1.52
CA ASP A 37 2.52 4.10 2.65
C ASP A 37 1.18 3.41 2.97
N ARG A 38 0.33 3.19 1.95
CA ARG A 38 -0.96 2.52 2.14
C ARG A 38 -0.81 1.08 2.60
N MET A 39 0.13 0.32 2.03
CA MET A 39 0.40 -1.05 2.49
C MET A 39 0.80 -1.08 3.96
N ILE A 40 1.61 -0.13 4.41
CA ILE A 40 2.02 -0.02 5.81
C ILE A 40 0.82 0.31 6.70
N ARG A 41 -0.02 1.27 6.31
CA ARG A 41 -1.26 1.63 7.03
C ARG A 41 -2.20 0.42 7.17
N ILE A 42 -2.31 -0.42 6.14
CA ILE A 42 -3.09 -1.67 6.19
C ILE A 42 -2.48 -2.66 7.19
N ILE A 43 -1.17 -2.86 7.14
CA ILE A 43 -0.46 -3.79 8.06
C ILE A 43 -0.58 -3.34 9.52
N LEU A 44 -0.55 -2.03 9.76
CA LEU A 44 -0.75 -1.44 11.08
C LEU A 44 -2.21 -1.43 11.54
N GLY A 45 -3.16 -1.79 10.66
CA GLY A 45 -4.60 -1.75 10.95
C GLY A 45 -5.17 -0.34 11.03
N GLU A 46 -4.47 0.66 10.50
CA GLU A 46 -4.94 2.05 10.45
C GLU A 46 -5.99 2.28 9.35
N CYS A 47 -6.00 1.43 8.33
CA CYS A 47 -7.08 1.37 7.34
C CYS A 47 -7.24 -0.05 6.78
N THR A 48 -8.40 -0.31 6.21
CA THR A 48 -8.70 -1.56 5.50
C THR A 48 -8.23 -1.48 4.04
N PRO A 49 -8.04 -2.64 3.38
CA PRO A 49 -7.77 -2.67 1.93
C PRO A 49 -8.85 -1.99 1.09
N GLU A 50 -10.11 -2.04 1.54
CA GLU A 50 -11.25 -1.41 0.85
C GLU A 50 -11.17 0.12 0.93
N GLU A 51 -10.84 0.67 2.11
CA GLU A 51 -10.63 2.10 2.29
C GLU A 51 -9.42 2.58 1.47
N ALA A 52 -8.31 1.86 1.50
CA ALA A 52 -7.13 2.19 0.70
C ALA A 52 -7.43 2.15 -0.82
N LYS A 53 -8.25 1.20 -1.28
CA LYS A 53 -8.71 1.14 -2.67
C LYS A 53 -9.63 2.32 -3.00
N ALA A 54 -10.57 2.66 -2.12
CA ALA A 54 -11.45 3.80 -2.31
C ALA A 54 -10.67 5.12 -2.41
N GLU A 55 -9.64 5.31 -1.56
CA GLU A 55 -8.72 6.46 -1.65
C GLU A 55 -8.03 6.54 -3.02
N VAL A 56 -7.54 5.41 -3.56
CA VAL A 56 -6.90 5.35 -4.88
C VAL A 56 -7.90 5.71 -5.98
N LEU A 57 -9.09 5.12 -5.96
CA LEU A 57 -10.12 5.40 -6.96
C LEU A 57 -10.53 6.87 -6.94
N HIS A 58 -10.73 7.44 -5.75
CA HIS A 58 -11.04 8.85 -5.57
C HIS A 58 -9.92 9.76 -6.10
N LYS A 59 -8.64 9.42 -5.84
CA LYS A 59 -7.47 10.17 -6.36
C LYS A 59 -7.45 10.25 -7.89
N TYR A 60 -7.90 9.20 -8.57
CA TYR A 60 -7.99 9.17 -10.04
C TYR A 60 -9.33 9.66 -10.60
N GLY A 61 -10.22 10.20 -9.75
CA GLY A 61 -11.55 10.63 -10.16
C GLY A 61 -12.44 9.49 -10.65
N ILE A 62 -12.11 8.25 -10.30
CA ILE A 62 -12.90 7.07 -10.65
C ILE A 62 -13.99 6.94 -9.59
N THR A 63 -15.17 7.47 -9.89
CA THR A 63 -16.38 7.18 -9.13
C THR A 63 -16.89 5.81 -9.58
N THR A 64 -16.80 4.81 -8.71
CA THR A 64 -17.53 3.56 -8.91
C THR A 64 -19.00 3.83 -8.61
N ASP A 65 -19.75 4.23 -9.62
CA ASP A 65 -21.21 4.18 -9.60
C ASP A 65 -21.58 2.69 -9.46
N ALA A 66 -21.85 2.25 -8.23
CA ALA A 66 -22.47 0.97 -7.99
C ALA A 66 -23.97 1.15 -8.27
N GLY A 67 -24.34 1.04 -9.55
CA GLY A 67 -25.73 0.86 -10.00
C GLY A 67 -26.16 -0.60 -9.92
#